data_AF-A0A0L8HE16-F1
#
_entry.id   AF-A0A0L8HE16-F1
#
_cell.length_a   1.000
_cell.length_b   1.000
_cell.length_c   1.000
_cell.angle_alpha   90.00
_cell.angle_beta   90.00
_cell.angle_gamma   90.00
#
_symmetry.space_group_name_H-M   'P 1'
#
loop_
_entity.id
_entity.type
_entity.pdbx_description
1 polymer ?
#
loop_
_entity_poly.entity_id
_entity_poly.type
_entity_poly.pdbx_seq_one_letter_code
_entity_poly.pdbx_strand_id
1 'polypeptide(L)'
;MVSLLTPYKDLLGGKVLVDVSNRSRKPSGGQPSNAEVLAEQFPNAHIVKGLNTLAPDVLEGLSSDATSRTTVYLAGNDINAVNKVGRVIRHMGFSPICRGDLTTAHDIEALPHMFMKGWAVPACITCCVVLLWFSLLVFNEVRKQRASPRQVYHWQKIPLNLLNVLLALSAISLLALTYFPGCLAALVQLCYGTKYKRFPPWMDEWLKSRKVLGLTAILFAFWHVVISLILVSPSTMPFLYSTQASSSSSSSGSSSRGSDSSSYHSNINDNNVHSSSQYYPHYTYSNYYATVNINNSNNSDSSNNNKKNNTNNNNINHYKNDNSNNNTYYNENGNNRHHHQQKPQSLTLTSSVGLSVGILSFITLSVVGIVTLPSVGSRLNWREWRFFQSHLGYATLFLAAAHVTLLFVPYWQALGMNFYAEKSFLCCLTPFFVLFLKLLLILPPIHRRIDAIRGGWVRKKNPPKVTLEEMELL
;
A
#
# COMPACT_ATOMS: atom_id res chain seq x y z
N MET A 1 -24.43 35.71 25.16
CA MET A 1 -24.94 34.70 26.13
C MET A 1 -24.83 35.23 27.55
N VAL A 2 -23.63 35.52 28.04
CA VAL A 2 -23.37 36.16 29.35
C VAL A 2 -24.29 37.35 29.64
N SER A 3 -24.29 38.35 28.77
CA SER A 3 -25.06 39.59 28.93
C SER A 3 -26.56 39.37 29.05
N LEU A 4 -27.07 38.27 28.49
CA LEU A 4 -28.49 37.90 28.53
C LEU A 4 -28.87 37.22 29.85
N LEU A 5 -27.91 36.53 30.49
CA LEU A 5 -28.12 35.79 31.72
C LEU A 5 -27.85 36.64 32.98
N THR A 6 -27.05 37.71 32.86
CA THR A 6 -26.69 38.60 33.99
C THR A 6 -27.90 39.10 34.80
N PRO A 7 -29.04 39.51 34.19
CA PRO A 7 -30.21 39.96 34.94
C PRO A 7 -30.85 38.88 35.83
N TYR A 8 -30.58 37.61 35.56
CA TYR A 8 -31.16 36.46 36.28
C TYR A 8 -30.18 35.79 37.24
N LYS A 9 -29.04 36.42 37.53
CA LYS A 9 -27.94 35.85 38.33
C LYS A 9 -28.40 35.32 39.69
N ASP A 10 -29.28 36.06 40.37
CA ASP A 10 -29.78 35.66 41.69
C ASP A 10 -30.73 34.45 41.61
N LEU A 11 -31.55 34.37 40.56
CA LEU A 11 -32.47 33.24 40.33
C LEU A 11 -31.75 31.94 39.95
N LEU A 12 -30.56 32.07 39.35
CA LEU A 12 -29.73 30.94 38.94
C LEU A 12 -28.87 30.36 40.08
N GLY A 13 -28.84 31.01 41.25
CA GLY A 13 -28.15 30.51 42.44
C GLY A 13 -28.64 29.12 42.86
N GLY A 14 -27.70 28.19 43.08
CA GLY A 14 -27.94 26.79 43.44
C GLY A 14 -28.56 25.94 42.33
N LYS A 15 -28.79 26.48 41.13
CA LYS A 15 -29.33 25.73 39.99
C LYS A 15 -28.20 25.06 39.21
N VAL A 16 -28.55 23.98 38.50
CA VAL A 16 -27.68 23.37 37.50
C VAL A 16 -27.85 24.13 36.19
N LEU A 17 -26.78 24.77 35.72
CA LEU A 17 -26.77 25.49 34.43
C LEU A 17 -25.97 24.67 33.43
N VAL A 18 -26.65 24.19 32.38
CA VAL A 18 -26.02 23.34 31.35
C VAL A 18 -25.56 24.20 30.17
N ASP A 19 -24.25 24.28 29.96
CA ASP A 19 -23.68 24.96 28.79
C ASP A 19 -23.63 24.02 27.58
N VAL A 20 -24.44 24.34 26.58
CA VAL A 20 -24.55 23.62 25.30
C VAL A 20 -23.86 24.35 24.14
N SER A 21 -23.21 25.48 24.39
CA SER A 21 -22.66 26.32 23.34
C SER A 21 -21.44 25.71 22.66
N ASN A 22 -21.27 26.01 21.36
CA ASN A 22 -20.00 25.83 20.65
C ASN A 22 -19.46 27.21 20.26
N ARG A 23 -18.13 27.29 20.10
CA ARG A 23 -17.51 28.50 19.56
C ARG A 23 -17.66 28.51 18.04
N SER A 24 -17.61 29.68 17.42
CA SER A 24 -17.55 29.76 15.95
C SER A 24 -16.17 29.42 15.40
N ARG A 25 -15.13 29.50 16.25
CA ARG A 25 -13.73 29.24 15.89
C ARG A 25 -13.06 28.37 16.95
N LYS A 26 -12.11 27.55 16.51
CA LYS A 26 -11.27 26.74 17.41
C LYS A 26 -10.65 27.64 18.49
N PRO A 27 -10.65 27.22 19.76
CA PRO A 27 -10.01 27.98 20.83
C PRO A 27 -8.52 28.22 20.53
N SER A 28 -8.06 29.46 20.69
CA SER A 28 -6.63 29.76 20.73
C SER A 28 -6.06 29.29 22.06
N GLY A 29 -4.84 28.73 22.05
CA GLY A 29 -4.19 28.23 23.26
C GLY A 29 -4.11 29.32 24.34
N GLY A 30 -4.68 29.04 25.51
CA GLY A 30 -4.71 29.97 26.66
C GLY A 30 -6.04 30.69 26.89
N GLN A 31 -7.04 30.54 26.02
CA GLN A 31 -8.38 31.08 26.30
C GLN A 31 -9.23 30.10 27.12
N PRO A 32 -9.93 30.57 28.18
CA PRO A 32 -10.89 29.74 28.91
C PRO A 32 -12.04 29.32 28.00
N SER A 33 -12.62 28.15 28.24
CA SER A 33 -13.83 27.63 27.58
C SER A 33 -15.07 28.47 27.89
N ASN A 34 -16.13 28.33 27.09
CA ASN A 34 -17.38 29.08 27.36
C ASN A 34 -17.96 28.69 28.72
N ALA A 35 -17.85 27.41 29.07
CA ALA A 35 -18.29 26.90 30.36
C ALA A 35 -17.49 27.47 31.53
N GLU A 36 -16.16 27.65 31.39
CA GLU A 36 -15.33 28.30 32.42
C GLU A 36 -15.66 29.78 32.59
N VAL A 37 -15.84 30.51 31.48
CA VAL A 37 -16.29 31.92 31.52
C VAL A 37 -17.67 32.04 32.19
N LEU A 38 -18.55 31.08 31.93
CA LEU A 38 -19.87 31.02 32.56
C LEU A 38 -19.76 30.74 34.07
N ALA A 39 -18.85 29.86 34.49
CA ALA A 39 -18.62 29.57 35.91
C ALA A 39 -18.05 30.76 36.67
N GLU A 40 -17.15 31.54 36.05
CA GLU A 40 -16.61 32.76 36.65
C GLU A 40 -17.69 33.82 36.91
N GLN A 41 -18.66 33.93 36.01
CA GLN A 41 -19.71 34.95 36.09
C GLN A 41 -20.88 34.55 36.99
N PHE A 42 -21.13 33.24 37.12
CA PHE A 42 -22.21 32.66 37.92
C PHE A 42 -21.64 31.68 38.98
N PRO A 43 -20.86 32.17 39.97
CA PRO A 43 -20.15 31.31 40.92
C PRO A 43 -21.10 30.53 41.85
N ASN A 44 -22.33 31.02 42.04
CA ASN A 44 -23.35 30.38 42.86
C ASN A 44 -24.15 29.30 42.10
N ALA A 45 -23.93 29.12 40.79
CA ALA A 45 -24.60 28.11 39.97
C ALA A 45 -23.68 26.92 39.72
N HIS A 46 -24.27 25.73 39.55
CA HIS A 46 -23.53 24.51 39.22
C HIS A 46 -23.43 24.36 37.70
N ILE A 47 -22.30 24.76 37.13
CA ILE A 47 -22.08 24.70 35.68
C ILE A 47 -21.73 23.28 35.22
N VAL A 48 -22.41 22.80 34.18
CA VAL A 48 -22.12 21.54 33.52
C VAL A 48 -22.02 21.76 32.01
N LYS A 49 -20.89 21.41 31.39
CA LYS A 49 -20.74 21.35 29.94
C LYS A 49 -21.37 20.05 29.42
N GLY A 50 -22.16 20.11 28.36
CA GLY A 50 -22.69 18.92 27.70
C GLY A 50 -23.56 19.22 26.48
N LEU A 51 -24.01 18.18 25.78
CA LEU A 51 -24.94 18.23 24.63
C LEU A 51 -24.44 18.98 23.38
N ASN A 52 -23.35 19.74 23.47
CA ASN A 52 -22.79 20.52 22.37
C ASN A 52 -22.25 19.67 21.20
N THR A 53 -22.08 18.36 21.39
CA THR A 53 -21.68 17.41 20.34
C THR A 53 -22.86 16.79 19.58
N LEU A 54 -24.10 17.00 20.03
CA LEU A 54 -25.29 16.48 19.36
C LEU A 54 -25.71 17.43 18.23
N ALA A 55 -26.00 16.87 17.06
CA ALA A 55 -26.62 17.61 15.97
C ALA A 55 -28.14 17.79 16.24
N PRO A 56 -28.74 18.91 15.80
CA PRO A 56 -30.19 19.15 15.97
C PRO A 56 -31.06 18.00 15.44
N ASP A 57 -30.76 17.46 14.27
CA ASP A 57 -31.52 16.37 13.62
C ASP A 57 -31.56 15.07 14.46
N VAL A 58 -30.55 14.86 15.31
CA VAL A 58 -30.49 13.71 16.23
C VAL A 58 -31.44 13.92 17.43
N LEU A 59 -31.65 15.17 17.84
CA LEU A 59 -32.59 15.52 18.91
C LEU A 59 -34.05 15.54 18.40
N GLU A 60 -34.28 15.81 17.11
CA GLU A 60 -35.60 15.84 16.50
C GLU A 60 -36.22 14.45 16.26
N GLY A 61 -35.51 13.37 16.61
CA GLY A 61 -36.06 12.01 16.55
C GLY A 61 -36.04 11.36 15.16
N LEU A 62 -35.36 11.95 14.19
CA LEU A 62 -35.21 11.41 12.83
C LEU A 62 -34.32 10.14 12.76
N SER A 63 -33.75 9.70 13.88
CA SER A 63 -32.77 8.59 13.92
C SER A 63 -32.88 7.71 15.18
N SER A 64 -34.04 7.08 15.40
CA SER A 64 -34.34 6.25 16.58
C SER A 64 -33.31 5.13 16.89
N ASP A 65 -32.64 4.58 15.88
CA ASP A 65 -31.61 3.53 16.05
C ASP A 65 -30.21 4.06 16.42
N ALA A 66 -29.95 5.36 16.21
CA ALA A 66 -28.65 5.99 16.47
C ALA A 66 -28.56 6.61 17.88
N THR A 67 -29.70 6.91 18.50
CA THR A 67 -29.80 7.59 19.80
C THR A 67 -29.11 6.80 20.92
N SER A 68 -29.34 5.48 21.01
CA SER A 68 -28.76 4.60 22.03
C SER A 68 -27.23 4.43 21.95
N ARG A 69 -26.64 4.67 20.78
CA ARG A 69 -25.20 4.53 20.55
C ARG A 69 -24.46 5.86 20.62
N THR A 70 -25.19 6.97 20.65
CA THR A 70 -24.58 8.30 20.64
C THR A 70 -24.13 8.68 22.04
N THR A 71 -22.83 8.94 22.17
CA THR A 71 -22.20 9.32 23.42
C THR A 71 -22.25 10.83 23.60
N VAL A 72 -22.67 11.29 24.78
CA VAL A 72 -22.63 12.70 25.17
C VAL A 72 -21.56 12.89 26.22
N TYR A 73 -20.58 13.76 25.95
CA TYR A 73 -19.54 14.08 26.91
C TYR A 73 -20.01 15.16 27.89
N LEU A 74 -19.72 14.95 29.16
CA LEU A 74 -20.05 15.86 30.25
C LEU A 74 -18.79 16.31 30.98
N ALA A 75 -18.76 17.55 31.44
CA ALA A 75 -17.72 18.09 32.30
C ALA A 75 -18.31 19.06 33.32
N GLY A 76 -17.84 19.03 34.56
CA GLY A 76 -18.32 19.94 35.60
C GLY A 76 -17.65 19.70 36.95
N ASN A 77 -17.59 20.74 37.79
CA ASN A 77 -16.93 20.67 39.10
C ASN A 77 -17.82 20.05 40.19
N ASP A 78 -19.15 20.13 40.05
CA ASP A 78 -20.09 19.47 40.95
C ASP A 78 -20.56 18.14 40.38
N ILE A 79 -20.12 17.04 41.00
CA ILE A 79 -20.47 15.69 40.58
C ILE A 79 -21.98 15.40 40.70
N ASN A 80 -22.68 16.03 41.65
CA ASN A 80 -24.12 15.84 41.83
C ASN A 80 -24.88 16.48 40.66
N ALA A 81 -24.49 17.68 40.25
CA ALA A 81 -25.00 18.35 39.07
C ALA A 81 -24.74 17.52 37.80
N VAL A 82 -23.50 17.05 37.60
CA VAL A 82 -23.14 16.20 36.45
C VAL A 82 -23.97 14.91 36.42
N ASN A 83 -24.18 14.26 37.57
CA ASN A 83 -24.99 13.05 37.66
C ASN A 83 -26.47 13.31 37.36
N LYS A 84 -27.03 14.44 37.82
CA LYS A 84 -28.40 14.85 37.48
C LYS A 84 -28.57 15.04 35.98
N VAL A 85 -27.66 15.78 35.34
CA VAL A 85 -27.65 15.98 33.88
C VAL A 85 -27.48 14.66 33.14
N GLY A 86 -26.58 13.78 33.61
CA GLY A 86 -26.39 12.44 33.05
C GLY A 86 -27.66 11.58 33.10
N ARG A 87 -28.48 11.68 34.17
CA ARG A 87 -29.77 10.97 34.23
C ARG A 87 -30.74 11.47 33.17
N VAL A 88 -30.83 12.78 32.95
CA VAL A 88 -31.67 13.36 31.87
C VAL A 88 -31.21 12.83 30.51
N ILE A 89 -29.91 12.82 30.25
CA ILE A 89 -29.33 12.31 29.01
C ILE A 89 -29.63 10.81 28.78
N ARG A 90 -29.58 10.00 29.83
CA ARG A 90 -29.98 8.58 29.75
C ARG A 90 -31.47 8.42 29.44
N HIS A 91 -32.33 9.24 30.05
CA HIS A 91 -33.77 9.20 29.75
C HIS A 91 -34.09 9.64 28.32
N MET A 92 -33.28 10.52 27.74
CA MET A 92 -33.34 10.87 26.31
C MET A 92 -32.82 9.74 25.39
N GLY A 93 -32.33 8.63 25.94
CA GLY A 93 -31.83 7.50 25.19
C GLY A 93 -30.35 7.59 24.81
N PHE A 94 -29.60 8.58 25.30
CA PHE A 94 -28.17 8.75 25.00
C PHE A 94 -27.27 8.17 26.10
N SER A 95 -25.99 7.94 25.79
CA SER A 95 -25.00 7.47 26.76
C SER A 95 -24.12 8.62 27.29
N PRO A 96 -24.32 9.11 28.52
CA PRO A 96 -23.47 10.15 29.08
C PRO A 96 -22.12 9.60 29.57
N ILE A 97 -21.03 10.29 29.25
CA ILE A 97 -19.69 10.01 29.76
C ILE A 97 -19.12 11.28 30.40
N CYS A 98 -18.84 11.22 31.70
CA CYS A 98 -18.13 12.29 32.40
C CYS A 98 -16.64 12.25 32.02
N ARG A 99 -16.12 13.38 31.52
CA ARG A 99 -14.71 13.56 31.12
C ARG A 99 -13.84 14.17 32.21
N GLY A 100 -14.44 14.61 33.31
CA GLY A 100 -13.73 15.20 34.45
C GLY A 100 -14.36 16.51 34.90
N ASP A 101 -13.52 17.37 35.48
CA ASP A 101 -13.88 18.70 35.94
C ASP A 101 -14.12 19.67 34.76
N LEU A 102 -14.47 20.92 35.08
CA LEU A 102 -14.79 21.93 34.08
C LEU A 102 -13.62 22.30 33.17
N THR A 103 -12.37 22.02 33.55
CA THR A 103 -11.19 22.32 32.70
C THR A 103 -11.21 21.49 31.41
N THR A 104 -11.83 20.31 31.46
CA THR A 104 -12.01 19.43 30.30
C THR A 104 -13.08 19.92 29.33
N ALA A 105 -13.87 20.93 29.70
CA ALA A 105 -14.88 21.53 28.83
C ALA A 105 -14.27 22.12 27.54
N HIS A 106 -13.02 22.60 27.62
CA HIS A 106 -12.28 23.09 26.47
C HIS A 106 -12.11 22.02 25.37
N ASP A 107 -11.77 20.79 25.78
CA ASP A 107 -11.62 19.67 24.85
C ASP A 107 -12.97 19.27 24.25
N ILE A 108 -14.04 19.30 25.06
CA ILE A 108 -15.41 19.00 24.62
C ILE A 108 -15.91 20.03 23.61
N GLU A 109 -15.63 21.32 23.80
CA GLU A 109 -15.94 22.40 22.85
C GLU A 109 -15.17 22.27 21.54
N ALA A 110 -13.96 21.72 21.58
CA ALA A 110 -13.16 21.51 20.39
C ALA A 110 -13.68 20.36 19.51
N LEU A 111 -14.41 19.38 20.08
CA LEU A 111 -14.82 18.15 19.38
C LEU A 111 -15.57 18.41 18.06
N PRO A 112 -16.60 19.28 17.99
CA PRO A 112 -17.33 19.51 16.74
C PRO A 112 -16.46 20.15 15.64
N HIS A 113 -15.39 20.86 16.04
CA HIS A 113 -14.44 21.46 15.10
C HIS A 113 -13.33 20.50 14.64
N MET A 114 -13.22 19.30 15.24
CA MET A 114 -12.19 18.34 14.88
C MET A 114 -12.58 17.53 13.64
N PHE A 115 -12.45 18.12 12.46
CA PHE A 115 -12.55 17.36 11.23
C PHE A 115 -11.25 16.56 10.99
N MET A 116 -11.35 15.22 11.02
CA MET A 116 -10.24 14.28 10.74
C MET A 116 -8.92 14.63 11.45
N LYS A 117 -8.96 14.99 12.74
CA LYS A 117 -7.74 15.31 13.51
C LYS A 117 -6.75 14.14 13.46
N GLY A 118 -5.51 14.43 13.09
CA GLY A 118 -4.44 13.44 12.95
C GLY A 118 -4.33 12.76 11.58
N TRP A 119 -5.23 13.08 10.63
CA TRP A 119 -5.19 12.54 9.26
C TRP A 119 -4.38 13.38 8.28
N ALA A 120 -4.07 14.64 8.61
CA ALA A 120 -3.36 15.55 7.70
C ALA A 120 -1.96 15.02 7.32
N VAL A 121 -1.13 14.66 8.30
CA VAL A 121 0.21 14.09 8.09
C VAL A 121 0.17 12.80 7.26
N PRO A 122 -0.62 11.77 7.61
CA PRO A 122 -0.65 10.53 6.84
C PRO A 122 -1.25 10.73 5.45
N ALA A 123 -2.22 11.64 5.26
CA ALA A 123 -2.74 11.99 3.95
C ALA A 123 -1.68 12.68 3.08
N CYS A 124 -0.89 13.58 3.66
CA CYS A 124 0.23 14.23 2.97
C CYS A 124 1.29 13.20 2.55
N ILE A 125 1.73 12.32 3.45
CA ILE A 125 2.68 11.23 3.14
C ILE A 125 2.12 10.32 2.03
N THR A 126 0.85 9.94 2.13
CA THR A 126 0.17 9.11 1.12
C THR A 126 0.16 9.80 -0.25
N CYS A 127 -0.24 11.07 -0.29
CA CYS A 127 -0.25 11.87 -1.51
C CYS A 127 1.15 11.95 -2.13
N CYS A 128 2.18 12.24 -1.34
CA CYS A 128 3.56 12.28 -1.81
C CYS A 128 4.03 10.93 -2.38
N VAL A 129 3.73 9.81 -1.71
CA VAL A 129 4.10 8.46 -2.18
C VAL A 129 3.39 8.13 -3.50
N VAL A 130 2.08 8.38 -3.58
CA VAL A 130 1.29 8.09 -4.78
C VAL A 130 1.75 8.95 -5.95
N LEU A 131 1.95 10.26 -5.73
CA LEU A 131 2.45 11.17 -6.77
C LEU A 131 3.85 10.78 -7.24
N LEU A 132 4.75 10.45 -6.32
CA LEU A 132 6.10 9.99 -6.67
C LEU A 132 6.05 8.76 -7.57
N TRP A 133 5.30 7.72 -7.19
CA TRP A 133 5.18 6.51 -8.01
C TRP A 133 4.47 6.76 -9.32
N PHE A 134 3.40 7.56 -9.31
CA PHE A 134 2.69 7.94 -10.53
C PHE A 134 3.62 8.65 -11.52
N SER A 135 4.40 9.63 -11.07
CA SER A 135 5.39 10.34 -11.88
C SER A 135 6.47 9.39 -12.43
N LEU A 136 7.00 8.48 -11.60
CA LEU A 136 8.00 7.49 -12.04
C LEU A 136 7.42 6.51 -13.07
N LEU A 137 6.16 6.11 -12.93
CA LEU A 137 5.49 5.23 -13.89
C LEU A 137 5.27 5.94 -15.23
N VAL A 138 4.72 7.16 -15.20
CA VAL A 138 4.51 7.97 -16.41
C VAL A 138 5.84 8.25 -17.11
N PHE A 139 6.88 8.64 -16.37
CA PHE A 139 8.21 8.87 -16.92
C PHE A 139 8.77 7.62 -17.62
N ASN A 140 8.62 6.45 -17.01
CA ASN A 140 9.07 5.19 -17.59
C ASN A 140 8.31 4.83 -18.87
N GLU A 141 7.00 5.05 -18.92
CA GLU A 141 6.20 4.80 -20.13
C GLU A 141 6.55 5.78 -21.26
N VAL A 142 6.74 7.07 -20.96
CA VAL A 142 7.20 8.07 -21.93
C VAL A 142 8.60 7.72 -22.47
N ARG A 143 9.53 7.30 -21.60
CA ARG A 143 10.88 6.89 -21.99
C ARG A 143 10.85 5.70 -22.95
N LYS A 144 10.02 4.69 -22.64
CA LYS A 144 9.84 3.51 -23.53
C LYS A 144 9.25 3.90 -24.87
N GLN A 145 8.23 4.76 -24.88
CA GLN A 145 7.61 5.24 -26.12
C GLN A 145 8.62 5.98 -27.00
N ARG A 146 9.48 6.81 -26.40
CA ARG A 146 10.54 7.53 -27.13
C ARG A 146 11.61 6.60 -27.70
N ALA A 147 11.93 5.52 -26.98
CA ALA A 147 12.94 4.55 -27.40
C ALA A 147 12.45 3.58 -28.49
N SER A 148 11.14 3.36 -28.63
CA SER A 148 10.58 2.44 -29.63
C SER A 148 9.28 2.98 -30.25
N PRO A 149 9.38 3.91 -31.23
CA PRO A 149 8.23 4.60 -31.81
C PRO A 149 7.26 3.72 -32.61
N ARG A 150 7.67 2.49 -32.97
CA ARG A 150 6.88 1.56 -33.82
C ARG A 150 5.95 0.62 -33.05
N GLN A 151 5.94 0.67 -31.72
CA GLN A 151 5.12 -0.23 -30.91
C GLN A 151 3.68 0.30 -30.79
N VAL A 152 2.71 -0.47 -31.28
CA VAL A 152 1.27 -0.17 -31.12
C VAL A 152 0.87 -0.46 -29.67
N TYR A 153 0.55 0.58 -28.90
CA TYR A 153 0.09 0.45 -27.53
C TYR A 153 -1.40 0.09 -27.48
N HIS A 154 -1.75 -0.96 -26.73
CA HIS A 154 -3.14 -1.29 -26.43
C HIS A 154 -3.67 -0.37 -25.31
N TRP A 155 -4.05 0.85 -25.67
CA TRP A 155 -4.51 1.92 -24.76
C TRP A 155 -5.60 1.48 -23.76
N GLN A 156 -6.42 0.51 -24.12
CA GLN A 156 -7.51 -0.01 -23.28
C GLN A 156 -7.01 -0.79 -22.05
N LYS A 157 -5.83 -1.41 -22.12
CA LYS A 157 -5.27 -2.21 -21.01
C LYS A 157 -4.42 -1.39 -20.04
N ILE A 158 -4.02 -0.18 -20.45
CA ILE A 158 -3.10 0.67 -19.70
C ILE A 158 -3.70 1.15 -18.37
N PRO A 159 -4.94 1.68 -18.29
CA PRO A 159 -5.45 2.28 -17.06
C PRO A 159 -5.50 1.28 -15.90
N LEU A 160 -6.03 0.08 -16.14
CA LEU A 160 -6.21 -0.93 -15.09
C LEU A 160 -4.88 -1.55 -14.65
N ASN A 161 -3.97 -1.83 -15.60
CA ASN A 161 -2.64 -2.36 -15.28
C ASN A 161 -1.77 -1.32 -14.57
N LEU A 162 -1.79 -0.07 -15.03
CA LEU A 162 -1.07 1.05 -14.41
C LEU A 162 -1.58 1.28 -12.99
N LEU A 163 -2.90 1.28 -12.79
CA LEU A 163 -3.52 1.42 -11.48
C LEU A 163 -3.11 0.26 -10.56
N ASN A 164 -3.11 -0.98 -11.04
CA ASN A 164 -2.69 -2.14 -10.25
C ASN A 164 -1.26 -2.00 -9.74
N VAL A 165 -0.34 -1.62 -10.62
CA VAL A 165 1.06 -1.39 -10.27
C VAL A 165 1.19 -0.21 -9.30
N LEU A 166 0.51 0.92 -9.57
CA LEU A 166 0.55 2.09 -8.70
C LEU A 166 0.09 1.77 -7.27
N LEU A 167 -1.02 1.04 -7.14
CA LEU A 167 -1.55 0.62 -5.85
C LEU A 167 -0.61 -0.34 -5.12
N ALA A 168 -0.02 -1.31 -5.82
CA ALA A 168 0.95 -2.25 -5.23
C ALA A 168 2.20 -1.52 -4.69
N LEU A 169 2.81 -0.65 -5.51
CA LEU A 169 4.02 0.09 -5.15
C LEU A 169 3.74 1.06 -3.99
N SER A 170 2.57 1.70 -4.00
CA SER A 170 2.14 2.60 -2.93
C SER A 170 1.85 1.84 -1.63
N ALA A 171 1.20 0.67 -1.70
CA ALA A 171 0.87 -0.14 -0.53
C ALA A 171 2.12 -0.60 0.24
N ILE A 172 3.11 -1.18 -0.45
CA ILE A 172 4.35 -1.64 0.20
C ILE A 172 5.18 -0.48 0.75
N SER A 173 5.20 0.67 0.06
CA SER A 173 5.89 1.88 0.52
C SER A 173 5.25 2.44 1.78
N LEU A 174 3.91 2.55 1.83
CA LEU A 174 3.18 3.03 3.00
C LEU A 174 3.30 2.07 4.19
N LEU A 175 3.29 0.75 3.94
CA LEU A 175 3.53 -0.25 4.96
C LEU A 175 4.94 -0.09 5.55
N ALA A 176 5.97 0.09 4.71
CA ALA A 176 7.33 0.34 5.17
C ALA A 176 7.44 1.63 6.00
N LEU A 177 6.82 2.73 5.55
CA LEU A 177 6.78 4.02 6.24
C LEU A 177 5.98 3.98 7.56
N THR A 178 5.14 2.97 7.76
CA THR A 178 4.46 2.73 9.04
C THR A 178 5.42 2.22 10.12
N TYR A 179 6.39 1.37 9.75
CA TYR A 179 7.37 0.78 10.68
C TYR A 179 8.67 1.57 10.78
N PHE A 180 9.02 2.35 9.76
CA PHE A 180 10.25 3.13 9.71
C PHE A 180 10.43 4.12 10.89
N PRO A 181 9.44 4.96 11.28
CA PRO A 181 9.63 5.89 12.39
C PRO A 181 9.86 5.18 13.73
N GLY A 182 9.38 3.94 13.89
CA GLY A 182 9.67 3.12 15.07
C GLY A 182 11.15 2.72 15.18
N CYS A 183 11.78 2.40 14.05
CA CYS A 183 13.21 2.12 13.98
C CYS A 183 14.01 3.40 14.23
N LEU A 184 13.61 4.50 13.59
CA LEU A 184 14.25 5.81 13.77
C LEU A 184 14.17 6.31 15.21
N ALA A 185 13.02 6.15 15.88
CA ALA A 185 12.86 6.51 17.28
C ALA A 185 13.80 5.71 18.20
N ALA A 186 14.03 4.42 17.91
CA ALA A 186 14.98 3.60 18.66
C ALA A 186 16.43 4.07 18.44
N LEU A 187 16.80 4.43 17.21
CA LEU A 187 18.11 5.02 16.91
C LEU A 187 18.30 6.36 17.61
N VAL A 188 17.29 7.24 17.58
CA VAL A 188 17.33 8.53 18.29
C VAL A 188 17.44 8.33 19.80
N GLN A 189 16.73 7.35 20.38
CA GLN A 189 16.87 6.99 21.80
C GLN A 189 18.29 6.53 22.14
N LEU A 190 18.93 5.74 21.27
CA LEU A 190 20.33 5.34 21.42
C LEU A 190 21.29 6.53 21.34
N CYS A 191 21.07 7.45 20.40
CA CYS A 191 21.87 8.66 20.26
C CYS A 191 21.74 9.58 21.48
N TYR A 192 20.53 9.72 22.02
CA TYR A 192 20.29 10.51 23.23
C TYR A 192 20.76 9.81 24.50
N GLY A 193 20.77 8.49 24.53
CA GLY A 193 21.08 7.71 25.74
C GLY A 193 20.04 7.89 26.86
N THR A 194 18.82 8.32 26.52
CA THR A 194 17.72 8.52 27.49
C THR A 194 16.37 8.49 26.79
N LYS A 195 15.32 8.07 27.51
CA LYS A 195 13.92 8.13 27.05
C LYS A 195 13.20 9.43 27.40
N TYR A 196 13.78 10.24 28.29
CA TYR A 196 13.11 11.42 28.86
C TYR A 196 13.19 12.67 27.98
N LYS A 197 14.03 12.64 26.93
CA LYS A 197 14.10 13.72 25.94
C LYS A 197 12.96 13.57 24.93
N ARG A 198 12.15 14.62 24.79
CA ARG A 198 11.06 14.66 23.81
C ARG A 198 11.60 14.52 22.38
N PHE A 199 10.84 13.83 21.54
CA PHE A 199 11.13 13.75 20.11
C PHE A 199 10.84 15.09 19.41
N PRO A 200 11.54 15.38 18.30
CA PRO A 200 11.18 16.51 17.44
C PRO A 200 9.71 16.44 17.01
N PRO A 201 9.00 17.57 16.88
CA PRO A 201 7.56 17.59 16.59
C PRO A 201 7.17 16.79 15.33
N TRP A 202 7.94 16.92 14.24
CA TRP A 202 7.69 16.19 13.00
C TRP A 202 7.72 14.66 13.18
N MET A 203 8.60 14.16 14.06
CA MET A 203 8.74 12.73 14.30
C MET A 203 7.64 12.22 15.24
N ASP A 204 7.25 13.02 16.23
CA ASP A 204 6.14 12.70 17.12
C ASP A 204 4.80 12.61 16.36
N GLU A 205 4.54 13.57 15.47
CA GLU A 205 3.37 13.54 14.59
C GLU A 205 3.38 12.33 13.65
N TRP A 206 4.54 11.96 13.11
CA TRP A 206 4.69 10.76 12.28
C TRP A 206 4.45 9.47 13.08
N LEU A 207 4.98 9.37 14.30
CA LEU A 207 4.76 8.23 15.19
C LEU A 207 3.27 8.04 15.55
N LYS A 208 2.53 9.14 15.70
CA LYS A 208 1.09 9.15 15.99
C LYS A 208 0.25 8.76 14.76
N SER A 209 0.74 9.04 13.56
CA SER A 209 0.02 8.77 12.31
C SER A 209 0.20 7.36 11.75
N ARG A 210 1.06 6.52 12.36
CA ARG A 210 1.29 5.12 11.98
C ARG A 210 0.01 4.30 11.78
N LYS A 211 -0.98 4.47 12.66
CA LYS A 211 -2.26 3.74 12.54
C LYS A 211 -2.95 4.04 11.20
N VAL A 212 -3.00 5.32 10.83
CA VAL A 212 -3.66 5.76 9.60
C VAL A 212 -2.87 5.31 8.38
N LEU A 213 -1.53 5.47 8.37
CA LEU A 213 -0.67 4.98 7.29
C LEU A 213 -0.83 3.48 7.05
N GLY A 214 -0.86 2.68 8.12
CA GLY A 214 -1.09 1.25 8.06
C GLY A 214 -2.45 0.93 7.43
N LEU A 215 -3.53 1.58 7.89
CA LEU A 215 -4.87 1.40 7.33
C LEU A 215 -4.95 1.77 5.84
N THR A 216 -4.29 2.86 5.42
CA THR A 216 -4.22 3.23 4.01
C THR A 216 -3.45 2.21 3.18
N ALA A 217 -2.36 1.65 3.71
CA ALA A 217 -1.62 0.57 3.05
C ALA A 217 -2.49 -0.69 2.85
N ILE A 218 -3.31 -1.05 3.83
CA ILE A 218 -4.27 -2.16 3.72
C ILE A 218 -5.29 -1.89 2.61
N LEU A 219 -5.84 -0.67 2.55
CA LEU A 219 -6.81 -0.28 1.52
C LEU A 219 -6.21 -0.41 0.11
N PHE A 220 -4.99 0.06 -0.09
CA PHE A 220 -4.30 -0.07 -1.38
C PHE A 220 -3.98 -1.53 -1.72
N ALA A 221 -3.54 -2.32 -0.73
CA ALA A 221 -3.29 -3.75 -0.91
C ALA A 221 -4.58 -4.51 -1.28
N PHE A 222 -5.71 -4.17 -0.65
CA PHE A 222 -7.02 -4.76 -0.97
C PHE A 222 -7.38 -4.54 -2.45
N TRP A 223 -7.31 -3.29 -2.92
CA TRP A 223 -7.61 -3.00 -4.33
C TRP A 223 -6.59 -3.61 -5.30
N HIS A 224 -5.31 -3.66 -4.92
CA HIS A 224 -4.30 -4.38 -5.68
C HIS A 224 -4.65 -5.88 -5.83
N VAL A 225 -5.10 -6.54 -4.76
CA VAL A 225 -5.53 -7.95 -4.81
C VAL A 225 -6.75 -8.11 -5.72
N VAL A 226 -7.78 -7.28 -5.56
CA VAL A 226 -9.00 -7.33 -6.39
C VAL A 226 -8.66 -7.17 -7.87
N ILE A 227 -7.86 -6.16 -8.22
CA ILE A 227 -7.48 -5.91 -9.62
C ILE A 227 -6.57 -7.03 -10.13
N SER A 228 -5.64 -7.54 -9.32
CA SER A 228 -4.78 -8.65 -9.72
C SER A 228 -5.56 -9.92 -9.99
N LEU A 229 -6.59 -10.24 -9.20
CA LEU A 229 -7.46 -11.39 -9.46
C LEU A 229 -8.23 -11.26 -10.78
N ILE A 230 -8.66 -10.03 -11.14
CA ILE A 230 -9.29 -9.74 -12.44
C ILE A 230 -8.28 -9.89 -13.59
N LEU A 231 -7.01 -9.55 -13.35
CA LEU A 231 -5.94 -9.54 -14.35
C LEU A 231 -5.11 -10.83 -14.42
N VAL A 232 -5.31 -11.82 -13.56
CA VAL A 232 -4.55 -13.09 -13.61
C VAL A 232 -5.03 -13.91 -14.81
N SER A 233 -4.38 -13.69 -15.95
CA SER A 233 -4.56 -14.43 -17.19
C SER A 233 -3.22 -14.47 -17.93
N PRO A 234 -2.93 -15.53 -18.70
CA PRO A 234 -1.73 -15.58 -19.52
C PRO A 234 -1.63 -14.45 -20.56
N SER A 235 -2.77 -13.89 -20.96
CA SER A 235 -2.85 -12.79 -21.93
C SER A 235 -2.46 -11.41 -21.37
N THR A 236 -2.55 -11.24 -20.05
CA THR A 236 -2.35 -9.97 -19.34
C THR A 236 -1.06 -9.99 -18.52
N MET A 237 -0.70 -11.14 -17.96
CA MET A 237 0.52 -11.34 -17.18
C MET A 237 1.32 -12.54 -17.71
N PRO A 238 1.89 -12.44 -18.93
CA PRO A 238 2.61 -13.55 -19.54
C PRO A 238 3.86 -13.97 -18.74
N PHE A 239 4.44 -13.05 -17.96
CA PHE A 239 5.60 -13.31 -17.10
C PHE A 239 5.34 -14.35 -16.00
N LEU A 240 4.08 -14.69 -15.71
CA LEU A 240 3.71 -15.68 -14.69
C LEU A 240 3.71 -17.12 -15.22
N TYR A 241 3.64 -17.32 -16.54
CA TYR A 241 3.35 -18.61 -17.16
C TYR A 241 4.53 -19.13 -17.98
N SER A 242 4.74 -20.43 -17.94
CA SER A 242 5.63 -21.17 -18.84
C SER A 242 4.83 -21.80 -19.98
N THR A 243 5.42 -21.83 -21.18
CA THR A 243 4.88 -22.60 -22.30
C THR A 243 5.47 -24.01 -22.24
N GLN A 244 4.66 -25.03 -21.98
CA GLN A 244 5.13 -26.41 -22.09
C GLN A 244 5.39 -26.74 -23.57
N ALA A 245 6.62 -27.16 -23.89
CA ALA A 245 6.92 -27.80 -25.16
C ALA A 245 6.39 -29.23 -25.11
N SER A 246 5.34 -29.53 -25.87
CA SER A 246 4.92 -30.91 -26.11
C SER A 246 6.02 -31.61 -26.91
N SER A 247 6.74 -32.53 -26.26
CA SER A 247 7.59 -33.51 -26.92
C SER A 247 6.69 -34.50 -27.65
N SER A 248 6.28 -34.16 -28.87
CA SER A 248 5.73 -35.15 -29.79
C SER A 248 6.89 -36.00 -30.32
N SER A 249 7.31 -37.00 -29.56
CA SER A 249 8.04 -38.15 -30.10
C SER A 249 7.04 -38.98 -30.91
N SER A 250 6.72 -38.53 -32.13
CA SER A 250 6.07 -39.39 -33.11
C SER A 250 7.12 -40.36 -33.64
N SER A 251 7.20 -41.52 -33.00
CA SER A 251 7.86 -42.71 -33.52
C SER A 251 7.16 -43.13 -34.82
N SER A 252 7.69 -42.68 -35.96
CA SER A 252 7.32 -43.20 -37.27
C SER A 252 7.88 -44.61 -37.40
N GLY A 253 7.09 -45.60 -37.02
CA GLY A 253 7.32 -47.00 -37.35
C GLY A 253 7.09 -47.22 -38.84
N SER A 254 8.15 -47.13 -39.64
CA SER A 254 8.16 -47.61 -41.02
C SER A 254 8.70 -49.03 -41.05
N SER A 255 7.79 -50.00 -41.15
CA SER A 255 8.08 -51.39 -41.47
C SER A 255 8.32 -51.54 -42.97
N SER A 256 9.55 -51.83 -43.38
CA SER A 256 9.82 -52.50 -44.66
C SER A 256 11.06 -53.38 -44.56
N ARG A 257 10.83 -54.67 -44.86
CA ARG A 257 11.81 -55.75 -45.00
C ARG A 257 12.86 -55.45 -46.07
N GLY A 258 14.10 -55.88 -45.84
CA GLY A 258 15.15 -55.94 -46.85
C GLY A 258 16.47 -56.41 -46.24
N SER A 259 16.85 -57.63 -46.60
CA SER A 259 18.05 -58.42 -46.30
C SER A 259 19.37 -57.66 -46.56
N ASP A 260 20.38 -57.84 -45.71
CA ASP A 260 21.67 -58.47 -46.06
C ASP A 260 22.76 -58.25 -44.99
N SER A 261 23.78 -59.10 -45.10
CA SER A 261 24.68 -59.67 -44.11
C SER A 261 26.03 -58.95 -43.85
N SER A 262 26.74 -59.44 -42.82
CA SER A 262 28.17 -59.26 -42.41
C SER A 262 28.43 -58.09 -41.43
N SER A 263 28.68 -58.33 -40.13
CA SER A 263 29.91 -58.86 -39.46
C SER A 263 31.14 -57.96 -39.60
N TYR A 264 31.55 -57.26 -38.52
CA TYR A 264 32.95 -57.10 -38.05
C TYR A 264 33.06 -56.34 -36.70
N HIS A 265 33.56 -57.06 -35.70
CA HIS A 265 34.53 -56.75 -34.63
C HIS A 265 34.68 -55.35 -33.95
N SER A 266 34.41 -55.37 -32.63
CA SER A 266 35.26 -55.02 -31.45
C SER A 266 35.81 -53.62 -31.09
N ASN A 267 35.60 -53.35 -29.80
CA ASN A 267 36.53 -52.87 -28.76
C ASN A 267 36.74 -51.37 -28.48
N ILE A 268 36.30 -51.00 -27.26
CA ILE A 268 37.05 -50.35 -26.16
C ILE A 268 37.80 -49.04 -26.50
N ASN A 269 37.33 -47.93 -25.93
CA ASN A 269 38.11 -47.20 -24.92
C ASN A 269 37.30 -46.10 -24.21
N ASP A 270 37.38 -46.16 -22.88
CA ASP A 270 37.04 -45.12 -21.95
C ASP A 270 37.99 -43.91 -22.05
N ASN A 271 37.52 -42.81 -21.45
CA ASN A 271 38.21 -41.57 -21.12
C ASN A 271 38.16 -40.47 -22.18
N ASN A 272 37.16 -39.59 -22.05
CA ASN A 272 37.49 -38.17 -22.04
C ASN A 272 36.53 -37.33 -21.20
N VAL A 273 37.15 -36.57 -20.30
CA VAL A 273 36.60 -35.51 -19.46
C VAL A 273 35.83 -34.52 -20.33
N HIS A 274 34.54 -34.31 -20.06
CA HIS A 274 33.79 -33.17 -20.59
C HIS A 274 32.89 -32.55 -19.52
N SER A 275 33.37 -31.39 -19.07
CA SER A 275 32.65 -30.23 -18.55
C SER A 275 31.13 -30.29 -18.69
N SER A 276 30.44 -30.23 -17.54
CA SER A 276 28.99 -29.99 -17.45
C SER A 276 28.65 -28.60 -18.00
N SER A 277 28.57 -28.49 -19.32
CA SER A 277 27.92 -27.37 -20.00
C SER A 277 26.42 -27.53 -19.79
N GLN A 278 25.89 -26.86 -18.75
CA GLN A 278 24.46 -26.62 -18.63
C GLN A 278 24.05 -25.77 -19.83
N TYR A 279 23.42 -26.43 -20.79
CA TYR A 279 22.82 -25.82 -21.97
C TYR A 279 21.64 -24.95 -21.53
N TYR A 280 21.91 -23.67 -21.23
CA TYR A 280 20.86 -22.69 -21.05
C TYR A 280 20.20 -22.43 -22.41
N PRO A 281 18.88 -22.62 -22.58
CA PRO A 281 18.24 -22.22 -23.81
C PRO A 281 18.34 -20.69 -23.92
N HIS A 282 18.96 -20.22 -25.00
CA HIS A 282 18.95 -18.83 -25.41
C HIS A 282 17.50 -18.37 -25.54
N TYR A 283 17.03 -17.56 -24.58
CA TYR A 283 15.72 -16.91 -24.69
C TYR A 283 15.81 -15.80 -25.74
N THR A 284 15.47 -16.13 -27.00
CA THR A 284 15.13 -15.11 -27.98
C THR A 284 13.77 -14.51 -27.59
N TYR A 285 13.83 -13.40 -26.86
CA TYR A 285 12.69 -12.55 -26.58
C TYR A 285 12.25 -11.80 -27.84
N SER A 286 11.68 -12.53 -28.82
CA SER A 286 11.04 -11.95 -30.00
C SER A 286 9.50 -12.02 -29.94
N ASN A 287 8.91 -12.62 -28.90
CA ASN A 287 7.45 -12.78 -28.80
C ASN A 287 6.73 -11.61 -28.11
N TYR A 288 7.20 -10.38 -28.36
CA TYR A 288 6.35 -9.19 -28.26
C TYR A 288 5.81 -8.72 -29.61
N TYR A 289 6.12 -9.40 -30.71
CA TYR A 289 5.65 -9.02 -32.04
C TYR A 289 5.37 -10.25 -32.90
N ALA A 290 4.11 -10.40 -33.32
CA ALA A 290 3.79 -11.18 -34.50
C ALA A 290 4.31 -10.41 -35.72
N THR A 291 5.46 -10.81 -36.26
CA THR A 291 5.91 -10.35 -37.58
C THR A 291 5.23 -11.21 -38.64
N VAL A 292 4.33 -10.59 -39.42
CA VAL A 292 3.85 -11.11 -40.69
C VAL A 292 5.06 -11.19 -41.63
N ASN A 293 5.41 -12.40 -42.04
CA ASN A 293 6.48 -12.66 -43.00
C ASN A 293 5.93 -12.37 -44.41
N ILE A 294 6.27 -11.23 -44.99
CA ILE A 294 6.04 -10.96 -46.42
C ILE A 294 7.35 -11.28 -47.14
N ASN A 295 7.32 -12.36 -47.92
CA ASN A 295 8.37 -12.72 -48.86
C ASN A 295 8.64 -11.56 -49.81
N ASN A 296 9.89 -11.06 -49.83
CA ASN A 296 10.38 -10.25 -50.93
C ASN A 296 11.53 -11.01 -51.60
N SER A 297 11.22 -11.57 -52.77
CA SER A 297 12.18 -12.03 -53.76
C SER A 297 13.01 -10.86 -54.28
N ASN A 298 14.33 -11.00 -54.20
CA ASN A 298 15.30 -10.11 -54.82
C ASN A 298 15.11 -10.07 -56.33
N ASN A 299 15.10 -8.87 -56.91
CA ASN A 299 15.72 -8.64 -58.21
C ASN A 299 16.36 -7.25 -58.22
N SER A 300 17.66 -7.27 -58.52
CA SER A 300 18.54 -6.16 -58.81
C SER A 300 18.17 -5.49 -60.14
N ASP A 301 18.21 -4.16 -60.20
CA ASP A 301 19.24 -3.42 -60.96
C ASP A 301 18.87 -1.96 -61.24
N SER A 302 19.86 -1.11 -60.96
CA SER A 302 20.32 0.05 -61.73
C SER A 302 19.41 1.26 -62.04
N SER A 303 20.01 2.42 -61.71
CA SER A 303 20.13 3.64 -62.53
C SER A 303 19.28 4.89 -62.21
N ASN A 304 20.05 5.92 -61.84
CA ASN A 304 20.04 7.31 -62.32
C ASN A 304 18.91 8.29 -61.97
N ASN A 305 19.32 9.31 -61.20
CA ASN A 305 19.31 10.74 -61.51
C ASN A 305 18.01 11.48 -61.92
N ASN A 306 17.88 12.63 -61.25
CA ASN A 306 17.43 13.95 -61.72
C ASN A 306 15.98 14.42 -61.47
N LYS A 307 15.95 15.57 -60.76
CA LYS A 307 15.23 16.83 -61.05
C LYS A 307 13.70 16.93 -60.86
N LYS A 308 13.39 17.87 -59.96
CA LYS A 308 12.55 19.08 -60.13
C LYS A 308 11.05 18.97 -60.43
N ASN A 309 10.34 19.76 -59.61
CA ASN A 309 9.22 20.65 -59.93
C ASN A 309 7.79 20.10 -60.03
N ASN A 310 7.00 20.48 -59.02
CA ASN A 310 5.87 21.41 -59.08
C ASN A 310 4.60 21.07 -59.90
N THR A 311 3.48 21.45 -59.26
CA THR A 311 2.17 21.93 -59.78
C THR A 311 0.99 20.96 -59.99
N ASN A 312 -0.08 21.30 -59.26
CA ASN A 312 -1.52 21.14 -59.52
C ASN A 312 -1.96 20.83 -60.97
N ASN A 313 -2.95 19.95 -61.16
CA ASN A 313 -4.37 20.34 -61.36
C ASN A 313 -5.30 19.15 -61.68
N ASN A 314 -6.58 19.38 -61.41
CA ASN A 314 -7.78 18.58 -61.65
C ASN A 314 -7.96 18.07 -63.11
N ASN A 315 -8.54 16.87 -63.30
CA ASN A 315 -9.93 16.70 -63.77
C ASN A 315 -10.30 15.25 -64.11
N ILE A 316 -11.42 14.83 -63.51
CA ILE A 316 -12.59 14.12 -64.06
C ILE A 316 -12.43 13.54 -65.48
N ASN A 317 -12.65 12.23 -65.61
CA ASN A 317 -13.38 11.67 -66.75
C ASN A 317 -14.25 10.46 -66.35
N HIS A 318 -15.52 10.60 -66.68
CA HIS A 318 -16.60 9.64 -66.65
C HIS A 318 -16.39 8.54 -67.71
N TYR A 319 -16.60 7.27 -67.35
CA TYR A 319 -17.23 6.28 -68.23
C TYR A 319 -18.10 5.32 -67.39
N LYS A 320 -19.43 5.49 -67.54
CA LYS A 320 -20.49 4.46 -67.45
C LYS A 320 -20.29 3.53 -68.67
N ASN A 321 -20.66 2.26 -68.74
CA ASN A 321 -21.65 1.40 -68.11
C ASN A 321 -21.34 -0.04 -68.60
N ASP A 322 -21.64 -1.10 -67.84
CA ASP A 322 -22.60 -2.14 -68.27
C ASP A 322 -22.60 -3.38 -67.37
N ASN A 323 -23.83 -3.85 -67.15
CA ASN A 323 -24.30 -4.96 -66.34
C ASN A 323 -23.76 -6.33 -66.77
N SER A 324 -23.55 -7.24 -65.82
CA SER A 324 -24.49 -8.35 -65.57
C SER A 324 -24.06 -9.25 -64.41
N ASN A 325 -25.05 -9.64 -63.61
CA ASN A 325 -24.98 -10.64 -62.57
C ASN A 325 -24.78 -12.05 -63.16
N ASN A 326 -24.07 -12.94 -62.48
CA ASN A 326 -24.68 -14.07 -61.76
C ASN A 326 -23.67 -15.14 -61.30
N ASN A 327 -24.01 -15.71 -60.14
CA ASN A 327 -23.76 -17.06 -59.65
C ASN A 327 -22.42 -17.40 -58.97
N THR A 328 -22.44 -17.22 -57.65
CA THR A 328 -22.52 -18.33 -56.67
C THR A 328 -21.85 -19.66 -57.04
N TYR A 329 -20.75 -19.97 -56.36
CA TYR A 329 -20.38 -21.34 -56.02
C TYR A 329 -20.13 -21.41 -54.52
N TYR A 330 -21.12 -21.96 -53.80
CA TYR A 330 -20.88 -22.55 -52.49
C TYR A 330 -20.08 -23.83 -52.71
N ASN A 331 -18.95 -23.96 -52.01
CA ASN A 331 -18.35 -25.27 -51.77
C ASN A 331 -18.15 -25.41 -50.26
N GLU A 332 -19.23 -25.84 -49.59
CA GLU A 332 -19.14 -26.52 -48.31
C GLU A 332 -18.65 -27.94 -48.59
N ASN A 333 -17.44 -28.28 -48.13
CA ASN A 333 -17.18 -29.48 -47.34
C ASN A 333 -15.68 -29.69 -47.13
N GLY A 334 -15.32 -30.01 -45.88
CA GLY A 334 -14.03 -30.61 -45.55
C GLY A 334 -13.36 -30.01 -44.32
N ASN A 335 -13.92 -30.32 -43.14
CA ASN A 335 -13.30 -30.21 -41.83
C ASN A 335 -11.76 -30.27 -41.85
N ASN A 336 -11.11 -29.13 -41.63
CA ASN A 336 -9.82 -29.03 -40.94
C ASN A 336 -9.68 -27.62 -40.37
N ARG A 337 -10.59 -27.26 -39.46
CA ARG A 337 -10.27 -26.25 -38.46
C ARG A 337 -9.22 -26.87 -37.55
N HIS A 338 -7.95 -26.65 -37.86
CA HIS A 338 -6.92 -26.68 -36.84
C HIS A 338 -7.35 -25.64 -35.79
N HIS A 339 -8.04 -26.09 -34.74
CA HIS A 339 -8.02 -25.40 -33.47
C HIS A 339 -6.54 -25.09 -33.23
N HIS A 340 -6.18 -23.81 -33.19
CA HIS A 340 -4.97 -23.39 -32.51
C HIS A 340 -5.14 -23.85 -31.06
N GLN A 341 -4.71 -25.08 -30.81
CA GLN A 341 -4.69 -25.70 -29.52
C GLN A 341 -3.66 -24.88 -28.75
N GLN A 342 -4.15 -23.88 -28.00
CA GLN A 342 -3.31 -23.08 -27.13
C GLN A 342 -2.55 -24.07 -26.25
N LYS A 343 -1.22 -24.10 -26.41
CA LYS A 343 -0.36 -24.98 -25.60
C LYS A 343 -0.71 -24.75 -24.13
N PRO A 344 -0.81 -25.81 -23.30
CA PRO A 344 -1.10 -25.64 -21.89
C PRO A 344 -0.03 -24.74 -21.26
N GLN A 345 -0.46 -23.57 -20.80
CA GLN A 345 0.37 -22.60 -20.12
C GLN A 345 0.21 -22.83 -18.62
N SER A 346 1.27 -23.33 -17.98
CA SER A 346 1.29 -23.59 -16.54
C SER A 346 2.07 -22.48 -15.82
N LEU A 347 1.67 -22.16 -14.59
CA LEU A 347 2.40 -21.21 -13.75
C LEU A 347 3.83 -21.72 -13.52
N THR A 348 4.82 -20.81 -13.59
CA THR A 348 6.19 -21.15 -13.20
C THR A 348 6.25 -21.40 -11.70
N LEU A 349 7.16 -22.27 -11.23
CA LEU A 349 7.34 -22.54 -9.80
C LEU A 349 7.59 -21.25 -9.00
N THR A 350 8.45 -20.37 -9.52
CA THR A 350 8.77 -19.07 -8.91
C THR A 350 7.54 -18.17 -8.81
N SER A 351 6.70 -18.15 -9.85
CA SER A 351 5.46 -17.38 -9.85
C SER A 351 4.42 -17.96 -8.88
N SER A 352 4.28 -19.27 -8.82
CA SER A 352 3.39 -19.95 -7.87
C SER A 352 3.78 -19.63 -6.43
N VAL A 353 5.06 -19.77 -6.07
CA VAL A 353 5.55 -19.45 -4.73
C VAL A 353 5.40 -17.95 -4.44
N GLY A 354 5.74 -17.08 -5.39
CA GLY A 354 5.56 -15.63 -5.26
C GLY A 354 4.11 -15.24 -4.99
N LEU A 355 3.15 -15.80 -5.73
CA LEU A 355 1.71 -15.56 -5.51
C LEU A 355 1.24 -16.08 -4.15
N SER A 356 1.65 -17.29 -3.75
CA SER A 356 1.32 -17.85 -2.43
C SER A 356 1.84 -16.98 -1.28
N VAL A 357 3.07 -16.48 -1.39
CA VAL A 357 3.65 -15.54 -0.40
C VAL A 357 2.87 -14.22 -0.39
N GLY A 358 2.40 -13.74 -1.54
CA GLY A 358 1.52 -12.56 -1.63
C GLY A 358 0.19 -12.75 -0.92
N ILE A 359 -0.45 -13.90 -1.09
CA ILE A 359 -1.69 -14.27 -0.39
C ILE A 359 -1.45 -14.31 1.12
N LEU A 360 -0.39 -14.99 1.57
CA LEU A 360 -0.03 -15.05 2.98
C LEU A 360 0.25 -13.66 3.57
N SER A 361 0.96 -12.80 2.81
CA SER A 361 1.18 -11.40 3.19
C SER A 361 -0.14 -10.66 3.37
N PHE A 362 -1.10 -10.82 2.46
CA PHE A 362 -2.39 -10.14 2.57
C PHE A 362 -3.25 -10.66 3.73
N ILE A 363 -3.22 -11.97 4.01
CA ILE A 363 -3.91 -12.56 5.18
C ILE A 363 -3.34 -11.98 6.48
N THR A 364 -2.02 -11.98 6.64
CA THR A 364 -1.39 -11.43 7.85
C THR A 364 -1.64 -9.92 7.98
N LEU A 365 -1.61 -9.18 6.87
CA LEU A 365 -1.96 -7.75 6.83
C LEU A 365 -3.42 -7.51 7.26
N SER A 366 -4.35 -8.35 6.83
CA SER A 366 -5.76 -8.29 7.19
C SER A 366 -5.95 -8.50 8.70
N VAL A 367 -5.24 -9.46 9.30
CA VAL A 367 -5.25 -9.67 10.76
C VAL A 367 -4.74 -8.44 11.50
N VAL A 368 -3.62 -7.85 11.06
CA VAL A 368 -3.10 -6.60 11.63
C VAL A 368 -4.15 -5.49 11.55
N GLY A 369 -4.85 -5.37 10.41
CA GLY A 369 -5.95 -4.44 10.20
C GLY A 369 -7.13 -4.63 11.16
N ILE A 370 -7.62 -5.85 11.31
CA ILE A 370 -8.74 -6.18 12.22
C ILE A 370 -8.39 -5.80 13.66
N VAL A 371 -7.15 -6.06 14.10
CA VAL A 371 -6.67 -5.69 15.43
C VAL A 371 -6.63 -4.17 15.66
N THR A 372 -6.59 -3.35 14.61
CA THR A 372 -6.64 -1.87 14.75
C THR A 372 -8.04 -1.32 15.06
N LEU A 373 -9.09 -2.13 14.90
CA LEU A 373 -10.47 -1.74 15.20
C LEU A 373 -10.62 -1.49 16.71
N PRO A 374 -11.23 -0.37 17.15
CA PRO A 374 -11.39 -0.07 18.57
C PRO A 374 -12.10 -1.17 19.37
N SER A 375 -13.08 -1.86 18.76
CA SER A 375 -13.84 -2.95 19.38
C SER A 375 -13.00 -4.21 19.65
N VAL A 376 -11.97 -4.45 18.85
CA VAL A 376 -11.06 -5.59 18.99
C VAL A 376 -9.85 -5.19 19.84
N GLY A 377 -9.22 -4.06 19.51
CA GLY A 377 -8.02 -3.58 20.20
C GLY A 377 -8.23 -3.28 21.68
N SER A 378 -9.44 -2.88 22.09
CA SER A 378 -9.78 -2.66 23.51
C SER A 378 -9.93 -3.96 24.32
N ARG A 379 -10.08 -5.11 23.65
CA ARG A 379 -10.18 -6.42 24.31
C ARG A 379 -8.83 -7.12 24.47
N LEU A 380 -7.79 -6.64 23.79
CA LEU A 380 -6.45 -7.23 23.84
C LEU A 380 -5.63 -6.58 24.94
N ASN A 381 -4.81 -7.37 25.62
CA ASN A 381 -3.82 -6.81 26.53
C ASN A 381 -2.64 -6.19 25.75
N TRP A 382 -1.78 -5.44 26.45
CA TRP A 382 -0.63 -4.77 25.83
C TRP A 382 0.37 -5.72 25.16
N ARG A 383 0.52 -6.96 25.65
CA ARG A 383 1.45 -7.96 25.08
C ARG A 383 0.90 -8.52 23.77
N GLU A 384 -0.36 -8.90 23.75
CA GLU A 384 -1.08 -9.38 22.56
C GLU A 384 -1.14 -8.30 21.49
N TRP A 385 -1.54 -7.08 21.86
CA TRP A 385 -1.58 -5.95 20.93
C TRP A 385 -0.22 -5.69 20.29
N ARG A 386 0.87 -5.74 21.09
CA ARG A 386 2.24 -5.60 20.60
C ARG A 386 2.68 -6.75 19.71
N PHE A 387 2.23 -7.98 19.96
CA PHE A 387 2.51 -9.11 19.09
C PHE A 387 1.95 -8.86 17.69
N PHE A 388 0.66 -8.52 17.57
CA PHE A 388 0.02 -8.27 16.28
C PHE A 388 0.58 -7.01 15.59
N GLN A 389 0.66 -5.88 16.30
CA GLN A 389 1.05 -4.61 15.68
C GLN A 389 2.56 -4.45 15.47
N SER A 390 3.40 -5.31 16.07
CA SER A 390 4.84 -5.29 15.87
C SER A 390 5.38 -6.55 15.22
N HIS A 391 5.27 -7.72 15.85
CA HIS A 391 5.91 -8.94 15.34
C HIS A 391 5.24 -9.40 14.04
N LEU A 392 3.92 -9.58 14.06
CA LEU A 392 3.17 -9.93 12.87
C LEU A 392 3.27 -8.83 11.80
N GLY A 393 3.26 -7.56 12.23
CA GLY A 393 3.46 -6.41 11.36
C GLY A 393 4.78 -6.42 10.54
N TYR A 394 5.92 -6.67 11.19
CA TYR A 394 7.20 -6.82 10.48
C TYR A 394 7.25 -8.09 9.63
N ALA A 395 6.60 -9.18 10.07
CA ALA A 395 6.48 -10.39 9.26
C ALA A 395 5.69 -10.13 7.97
N THR A 396 4.59 -9.37 8.04
CA THR A 396 3.82 -8.92 6.87
C THR A 396 4.68 -8.08 5.92
N LEU A 397 5.48 -7.13 6.44
CA LEU A 397 6.38 -6.33 5.61
C LEU A 397 7.42 -7.21 4.88
N PHE A 398 7.98 -8.20 5.58
CA PHE A 398 8.91 -9.18 4.99
C PHE A 398 8.24 -10.02 3.90
N LEU A 399 7.05 -10.57 4.17
CA LEU A 399 6.29 -11.36 3.19
C LEU A 399 5.92 -10.51 1.97
N ALA A 400 5.53 -9.25 2.15
CA ALA A 400 5.24 -8.34 1.03
C ALA A 400 6.47 -8.08 0.16
N ALA A 401 7.64 -7.83 0.77
CA ALA A 401 8.89 -7.65 0.04
C ALA A 401 9.35 -8.95 -0.66
N ALA A 402 9.18 -10.10 -0.01
CA ALA A 402 9.47 -11.41 -0.58
C ALA A 402 8.55 -11.73 -1.77
N HIS A 403 7.25 -11.40 -1.69
CA HIS A 403 6.29 -11.55 -2.77
C HIS A 403 6.76 -10.85 -4.05
N VAL A 404 7.14 -9.57 -3.95
CA VAL A 404 7.64 -8.80 -5.11
C VAL A 404 8.97 -9.38 -5.61
N THR A 405 9.89 -9.68 -4.70
CA THR A 405 11.20 -10.23 -5.05
C THR A 405 11.06 -11.54 -5.83
N LEU A 406 10.27 -12.49 -5.33
CA LEU A 406 10.07 -13.80 -5.97
C LEU A 406 9.40 -13.70 -7.35
N LEU A 407 8.49 -12.74 -7.54
CA LEU A 407 7.86 -12.53 -8.84
C LEU A 407 8.81 -11.92 -9.88
N PHE A 408 9.74 -11.04 -9.46
CA PHE A 408 10.56 -10.25 -10.38
C PHE A 408 12.04 -10.67 -10.44
N VAL A 409 12.52 -11.59 -9.59
CA VAL A 409 13.90 -12.10 -9.66
C VAL A 409 14.26 -12.67 -11.04
N PRO A 410 13.45 -13.53 -11.68
CA PRO A 410 13.75 -14.02 -13.02
C PRO A 410 13.86 -12.89 -14.05
N TYR A 411 13.04 -11.84 -13.89
CA TYR A 411 13.05 -10.66 -14.74
C TYR A 411 14.31 -9.80 -14.52
N TRP A 412 14.74 -9.62 -13.27
CA TRP A 412 15.96 -8.89 -12.95
C TRP A 412 17.21 -9.59 -13.47
N GLN A 413 17.27 -10.91 -13.38
CA GLN A 413 18.37 -11.71 -13.93
C GLN A 413 18.47 -11.54 -15.46
N ALA A 414 17.33 -11.52 -16.16
CA ALA A 414 17.30 -11.30 -17.61
C ALA A 414 17.76 -9.89 -18.04
N LEU A 415 17.56 -8.88 -17.19
CA LEU A 415 17.99 -7.50 -17.46
C LEU A 415 19.48 -7.26 -17.25
N GLY A 416 20.21 -8.22 -16.66
CA GLY A 416 21.63 -8.07 -16.34
C GLY A 416 21.85 -6.84 -15.47
N MET A 417 22.82 -5.99 -15.82
CA MET A 417 23.20 -4.83 -15.01
C MET A 417 22.10 -3.75 -14.89
N ASN A 418 21.10 -3.69 -15.76
CA ASN A 418 20.12 -2.59 -15.77
C ASN A 418 18.96 -2.76 -14.76
N PHE A 419 18.96 -3.84 -13.97
CA PHE A 419 17.86 -4.14 -13.04
C PHE A 419 17.61 -3.04 -12.00
N TYR A 420 18.64 -2.28 -11.62
CA TYR A 420 18.54 -1.24 -10.58
C TYR A 420 17.60 -0.08 -10.97
N ALA A 421 17.39 0.13 -12.27
CA ALA A 421 16.51 1.18 -12.78
C ALA A 421 15.03 0.74 -12.81
N GLU A 422 14.74 -0.55 -12.56
CA GLU A 422 13.37 -1.05 -12.60
C GLU A 422 12.58 -0.69 -11.35
N LYS A 423 11.34 -0.24 -11.59
CA LYS A 423 10.38 0.12 -10.53
C LYS A 423 10.16 -0.98 -9.49
N SER A 424 10.18 -2.26 -9.91
CA SER A 424 9.99 -3.41 -9.01
C SER A 424 11.16 -3.61 -8.06
N PHE A 425 12.37 -3.24 -8.48
CA PHE A 425 13.55 -3.25 -7.61
C PHE A 425 13.55 -2.03 -6.67
N LEU A 426 13.31 -0.84 -7.22
CA LEU A 426 13.30 0.42 -6.47
C LEU A 426 12.28 0.40 -5.32
N CYS A 427 11.10 -0.19 -5.52
CA CYS A 427 10.10 -0.26 -4.46
C CYS A 427 10.47 -1.20 -3.31
N CYS A 428 11.36 -2.16 -3.55
CA CYS A 428 11.86 -3.07 -2.53
C CYS A 428 12.96 -2.44 -1.65
N LEU A 429 13.60 -1.35 -2.09
CA LEU A 429 14.66 -0.68 -1.32
C LEU A 429 14.17 -0.18 0.04
N THR A 430 13.04 0.53 0.07
CA THR A 430 12.45 1.06 1.31
C THR A 430 12.09 -0.03 2.32
N PRO A 431 11.31 -1.08 1.98
CA PRO A 431 11.00 -2.16 2.93
C PRO A 431 12.26 -2.92 3.34
N PHE A 432 13.21 -3.21 2.44
CA PHE A 432 14.47 -3.87 2.84
C PHE A 432 15.31 -3.01 3.78
N PHE A 433 15.38 -1.71 3.55
CA PHE A 433 16.07 -0.79 4.46
C PHE A 433 15.45 -0.80 5.86
N VAL A 434 14.11 -0.77 5.95
CA VAL A 434 13.39 -0.85 7.22
C VAL A 434 13.63 -2.19 7.92
N LEU A 435 13.60 -3.30 7.19
CA LEU A 435 13.88 -4.64 7.72
C LEU A 435 15.34 -4.77 8.17
N PHE A 436 16.29 -4.21 7.43
CA PHE A 436 17.70 -4.15 7.79
C PHE A 436 17.92 -3.35 9.09
N LEU A 437 17.34 -2.16 9.19
CA LEU A 437 17.39 -1.38 10.43
C LEU A 437 16.78 -2.15 11.59
N LYS A 438 15.66 -2.84 11.38
CA LYS A 438 15.03 -3.66 12.41
C LYS A 438 15.94 -4.82 12.83
N LEU A 439 16.61 -5.48 11.90
CA LEU A 439 17.58 -6.55 12.17
C LEU A 439 18.74 -6.03 13.03
N LEU A 440 19.33 -4.89 12.66
CA LEU A 440 20.38 -4.24 13.45
C LEU A 440 19.90 -3.94 14.89
N LEU A 441 18.68 -3.44 15.05
CA LEU A 441 18.12 -3.09 16.36
C LEU A 441 17.77 -4.33 17.23
N ILE A 442 17.64 -5.51 16.63
CA ILE A 442 17.39 -6.78 17.34
C ILE A 442 18.71 -7.40 17.85
N LEU A 443 19.85 -7.04 17.28
CA LEU A 443 21.14 -7.60 17.69
C LEU A 443 21.35 -7.44 19.21
N PRO A 444 21.76 -8.50 19.94
CA PRO A 444 21.84 -8.50 21.40
C PRO A 444 22.52 -7.27 22.04
N PRO A 445 23.68 -6.77 21.55
CA PRO A 445 24.32 -5.61 22.18
C PRO A 445 23.49 -4.32 22.05
N ILE A 446 22.78 -4.15 20.94
CA ILE A 446 21.97 -2.96 20.66
C ILE A 446 20.63 -3.09 21.40
N HIS A 447 20.00 -4.25 21.31
CA HIS A 447 18.71 -4.52 21.94
C HIS A 447 18.77 -4.35 23.45
N ARG A 448 19.79 -4.90 24.13
CA ARG A 448 20.00 -4.75 25.58
C ARG A 448 20.14 -3.28 25.98
N ARG A 449 20.85 -2.47 25.19
CA ARG A 449 20.99 -1.02 25.46
C ARG A 449 19.67 -0.28 25.29
N ILE A 450 18.90 -0.58 24.25
CA ILE A 450 17.57 0.02 24.03
C ILE A 450 16.65 -0.33 25.21
N ASP A 451 16.66 -1.58 25.64
CA ASP A 451 15.81 -2.05 26.73
C ASP A 451 16.23 -1.43 28.07
N ALA A 452 17.54 -1.26 28.32
CA ALA A 452 18.02 -0.50 29.46
C ALA A 452 17.50 0.95 29.43
N ILE A 453 17.62 1.64 28.29
CA ILE A 453 17.11 3.02 28.13
C ILE A 453 15.60 3.08 28.37
N ARG A 454 14.84 2.11 27.85
CA ARG A 454 13.39 2.01 28.05
C ARG A 454 13.04 1.67 29.51
N GLY A 455 13.88 0.89 30.17
CA GLY A 455 13.84 0.59 31.61
C GLY A 455 14.16 1.81 32.49
N GLY A 456 14.67 2.90 31.92
CA GLY A 456 14.97 4.15 32.64
C GLY A 456 16.46 4.45 32.78
N TRP A 457 17.35 3.65 32.18
CA TRP A 457 18.77 3.94 32.14
C TRP A 457 19.06 5.25 31.39
N VAL A 458 19.93 6.07 31.97
CA VAL A 458 20.39 7.32 31.39
C VAL A 458 21.91 7.25 31.23
N ARG A 459 22.40 7.54 30.01
CA ARG A 459 23.83 7.63 29.74
C ARG A 459 24.42 8.79 30.55
N LYS A 460 25.28 8.49 31.51
CA LYS A 460 26.05 9.49 32.24
C LYS A 460 26.98 10.21 31.26
N LYS A 461 26.91 11.54 31.20
CA LYS A 461 27.71 12.35 30.26
C LYS A 461 29.21 12.36 30.60
N ASN A 462 29.56 12.00 31.85
CA ASN A 462 30.90 11.68 32.32
C ASN A 462 30.75 10.54 33.35
N PRO A 463 31.41 9.37 33.20
CA PRO A 463 31.59 8.50 34.35
C PRO A 463 32.38 9.28 35.42
N PRO A 464 32.11 9.12 36.73
CA PRO A 464 33.06 9.60 37.72
C PRO A 464 34.43 9.01 37.36
N LYS A 465 35.47 9.86 37.32
CA LYS A 465 36.83 9.36 37.29
C LYS A 465 37.00 8.58 38.58
N VAL A 466 36.95 7.26 38.50
CA VAL A 466 37.45 6.42 39.60
C VAL A 466 38.93 6.78 39.69
N THR A 467 39.29 7.53 40.72
CA THR A 467 40.69 7.78 41.04
C THR A 467 41.34 6.45 41.37
N LEU A 468 42.62 6.27 41.04
CA LEU A 468 43.36 5.04 41.36
C LEU A 468 43.27 4.68 42.85
N GLU A 469 43.09 5.68 43.72
CA GLU A 469 42.84 5.52 45.15
C GLU A 469 41.53 4.76 45.48
N GLU A 470 40.48 4.86 44.66
CA GLU A 470 39.23 4.09 44.84
C GLU A 470 39.35 2.64 44.34
N MET A 471 40.36 2.33 43.52
CA MET A 471 40.65 0.96 43.07
C MET A 471 41.57 0.20 44.04
N GLU A 472 42.35 0.88 44.88
CA GLU A 472 43.19 0.25 45.92
C GLU A 472 42.44 -0.10 47.21
N LEU A 473 41.18 0.35 47.36
CA LEU A 473 40.33 0.10 48.53
C LEU A 473 39.21 -0.94 48.29
N LEU A 474 39.19 -1.58 47.11
CA LEU A 474 38.37 -2.76 46.80
C LEU A 474 39.29 -3.96 46.55
#